data_AF-A0A923M8J7-F1
#
_entry.id   AF-A0A923M8J7-F1
#
_cell.length_a   1.000
_cell.length_b   1.000
_cell.length_c   1.000
_cell.angle_alpha   90.00
_cell.angle_beta   90.00
_cell.angle_gamma   90.00
#
_symmetry.space_group_name_H-M   'P 1'
#
loop_
_entity.id
_entity.type
_entity.pdbx_description
1 polymer ?
#
loop_
_entity_poly.entity_id
_entity_poly.type
_entity_poly.pdbx_seq_one_letter_code
_entity_poly.pdbx_strand_id
1 'polypeptide(L)'
;MKRPELPGHELFVSTAAGQGEVLTLRFISDMLPGAPPSAYVLHAFECMQPEVALAFVRRVMDAGRMVQLSWRAERLVLSTSEREEYLLTARRFTGKPAEPSMAELADAMKRVYACYLAANKASRRSVARLQRVRDLLLEQARRMRGAAAGHGPDSELAAVYAQHAEFIERLFNETEA
;
A
#
# COMPACT_ATOMS: atom_id res chain seq x y z
N MET A 1 21.91 26.31 17.37
CA MET A 1 21.63 26.13 15.92
C MET A 1 20.14 25.87 15.75
N LYS A 2 19.50 26.38 14.70
CA LYS A 2 18.08 26.11 14.41
C LYS A 2 17.98 24.78 13.64
N ARG A 3 17.21 23.82 14.15
CA ARG A 3 16.97 22.54 13.48
C ARG A 3 15.99 22.76 12.31
N PRO A 4 16.17 22.08 11.17
CA PRO A 4 15.18 22.14 10.09
C PRO A 4 13.88 21.45 10.50
N GLU A 5 12.76 21.96 10.02
CA GLU A 5 11.46 21.32 10.14
C GLU A 5 11.44 20.06 9.28
N LEU A 6 11.06 18.94 9.88
CA LEU A 6 11.02 17.64 9.22
C LEU A 6 9.59 17.37 8.72
N PRO A 7 9.42 16.66 7.59
CA PRO A 7 8.11 16.18 7.18
C PRO A 7 7.49 15.27 8.26
N GLY A 8 6.22 15.50 8.59
CA GLY A 8 5.49 14.77 9.63
C GLY A 8 4.86 13.44 9.20
N HIS A 9 5.23 12.91 8.04
CA HIS A 9 4.69 11.68 7.46
C HIS A 9 5.84 10.77 6.97
N GLU A 10 5.50 9.52 6.66
CA GLU A 10 6.46 8.54 6.15
C GLU A 10 6.88 8.86 4.70
N LEU A 11 8.16 8.67 4.39
CA LEU A 11 8.76 9.02 3.11
C LEU A 11 9.57 7.85 2.57
N PHE A 12 9.73 7.77 1.24
CA PHE A 12 10.76 6.94 0.63
C PHE A 12 12.06 7.72 0.51
N VAL A 13 13.18 7.04 0.71
CA VAL A 13 14.48 7.59 0.30
C VAL A 13 14.59 7.41 -1.21
N SER A 14 14.77 8.51 -1.94
CA SER A 14 15.03 8.47 -3.39
C SER A 14 16.51 8.50 -3.72
N THR A 15 17.30 9.27 -2.98
CA THR A 15 18.74 9.39 -3.27
C THR A 15 19.51 9.56 -1.97
N ALA A 16 20.68 8.92 -1.91
CA ALA A 16 21.61 9.06 -0.81
C ALA A 16 23.04 9.17 -1.37
N ALA A 17 23.69 10.29 -1.10
CA ALA A 17 25.04 10.58 -1.57
C ALA A 17 25.89 11.14 -0.43
N GLY A 18 27.13 10.65 -0.31
CA GLY A 18 28.14 11.19 0.59
C GLY A 18 29.28 11.81 -0.19
N GLN A 19 29.79 12.93 0.29
CA GLN A 19 31.00 13.56 -0.21
C GLN A 19 31.81 14.07 0.99
N GLY A 20 32.88 13.33 1.33
CA GLY A 20 33.63 13.57 2.57
C GLY A 20 32.72 13.43 3.79
N GLU A 21 32.69 14.44 4.64
CA GLU A 21 31.85 14.46 5.85
C GLU A 21 30.44 15.02 5.60
N VAL A 22 30.03 15.22 4.35
CA VAL A 22 28.70 15.72 4.01
C VAL A 22 27.84 14.59 3.47
N LEU A 23 26.69 14.36 4.11
CA LEU A 23 25.67 13.43 3.66
C LEU A 23 24.47 14.20 3.11
N THR A 24 24.08 13.90 1.87
CA THR A 24 22.88 14.44 1.22
C THR A 24 21.86 13.33 1.02
N LEU A 25 20.68 13.51 1.62
CA LEU A 25 19.56 12.59 1.51
C LEU A 25 18.38 13.29 0.84
N ARG A 26 17.79 12.64 -0.15
CA ARG A 26 16.55 13.06 -0.78
C ARG A 26 15.44 12.08 -0.42
N PHE A 27 14.32 12.64 0.01
CA PHE A 27 13.14 11.91 0.39
C PHE A 27 11.97 12.32 -0.51
N ILE A 28 11.08 11.38 -0.82
CA ILE A 28 9.84 11.62 -1.56
C ILE A 28 8.67 11.06 -0.76
N SER A 29 7.54 11.75 -0.76
CA SER A 29 6.32 11.20 -0.17
C SER A 29 5.86 9.96 -0.92
N ASP A 30 5.19 9.06 -0.20
CA ASP A 30 4.25 8.12 -0.80
C ASP A 30 3.37 8.90 -1.80
N MET A 31 3.36 8.45 -3.05
CA MET A 31 2.62 9.07 -4.14
C MET A 31 1.25 8.38 -4.28
N LEU A 32 0.47 8.33 -3.19
CA LEU A 32 -0.90 7.86 -3.24
C LEU A 32 -1.72 8.68 -4.24
N PRO A 33 -2.69 8.05 -4.94
CA PRO A 33 -3.58 8.78 -5.85
C PRO A 33 -4.26 9.95 -5.13
N GLY A 34 -4.05 11.16 -5.65
CA GLY A 34 -4.65 12.40 -5.12
C GLY A 34 -3.76 13.24 -4.20
N ALA A 35 -2.59 12.74 -3.78
CA ALA A 35 -1.61 13.54 -3.04
C ALA A 35 -0.62 14.24 -3.99
N PRO A 36 -0.30 15.53 -3.77
CA PRO A 36 0.72 16.21 -4.57
C PRO A 36 2.11 15.60 -4.29
N PRO A 37 2.92 15.38 -5.34
CA PRO A 37 4.31 14.95 -5.16
C PRO A 37 5.08 15.95 -4.31
N SER A 38 5.70 15.49 -3.23
CA SER A 38 6.60 16.33 -2.44
C SER A 38 7.94 15.66 -2.28
N ALA A 39 9.00 16.41 -2.56
CA ALA A 39 10.36 16.00 -2.25
C ALA A 39 10.91 16.84 -1.11
N TYR A 40 11.79 16.25 -0.32
CA TYR A 40 12.48 16.93 0.77
C TYR A 40 13.96 16.58 0.71
N VAL A 41 14.82 17.59 0.77
CA VAL A 41 16.27 17.42 0.74
C VAL A 41 16.82 17.74 2.11
N LEU A 42 17.65 16.85 2.63
CA LEU A 42 18.38 17.02 3.87
C LEU A 42 19.88 16.93 3.60
N HIS A 43 20.63 17.87 4.14
CA HIS A 43 22.08 17.81 4.22
C HIS A 43 22.51 17.72 5.69
N ALA A 44 23.33 16.74 5.98
CA ALA A 44 24.02 16.59 7.26
C ALA A 44 25.51 16.90 7.03
N PHE A 45 26.03 17.94 7.68
CA PHE A 45 27.41 18.39 7.55
C PHE A 45 28.24 17.95 8.74
N GLU A 46 29.51 17.61 8.49
CA GLU A 46 30.43 17.09 9.52
C GLU A 46 29.79 15.86 10.20
N CYS A 47 29.33 14.93 9.35
CA CYS A 47 28.74 13.67 9.77
C CYS A 47 29.82 12.76 10.33
N MET A 48 29.61 12.22 11.52
CA MET A 48 30.63 11.41 12.21
C MET A 48 30.91 10.08 11.49
N GLN A 49 29.90 9.48 10.87
CA GLN A 49 29.99 8.17 10.19
C GLN A 49 29.13 8.13 8.90
N PRO A 50 29.48 8.93 7.88
CA PRO A 50 28.66 9.07 6.66
C PRO A 50 28.50 7.74 5.92
N GLU A 51 29.52 6.88 5.90
CA GLU A 51 29.47 5.58 5.23
C GLU A 51 28.48 4.61 5.88
N VAL A 52 28.42 4.58 7.22
CA VAL A 52 27.47 3.74 7.96
C VAL A 52 26.04 4.22 7.73
N ALA A 53 25.84 5.54 7.74
CA ALA A 53 24.56 6.15 7.42
C ALA A 53 24.12 5.83 5.98
N LEU A 54 25.04 5.92 5.01
CA LEU A 54 24.79 5.56 3.62
C LEU A 54 24.42 4.09 3.47
N ALA A 55 25.14 3.19 4.13
CA ALA A 55 24.84 1.76 4.09
C ALA A 55 23.44 1.45 4.64
N PHE A 56 23.06 2.07 5.76
CA PHE A 56 21.71 1.97 6.32
C PHE A 56 20.66 2.45 5.32
N VAL A 57 20.83 3.67 4.82
CA VAL A 57 19.86 4.34 3.94
C VAL A 57 19.72 3.60 2.60
N ARG A 58 20.82 3.14 2.00
CA ARG A 58 20.80 2.36 0.76
C ARG A 58 20.05 1.05 0.93
N ARG A 59 20.31 0.31 2.01
CA ARG A 59 19.59 -0.93 2.30
C ARG A 59 18.08 -0.70 2.46
N VAL A 60 17.69 0.39 3.13
CA VAL A 60 16.27 0.77 3.27
C VAL A 60 15.65 1.13 1.91
N MET A 61 16.39 1.85 1.06
CA MET A 61 15.99 2.21 -0.30
C MET A 61 15.82 0.96 -1.19
N ASP A 62 16.79 0.04 -1.18
CA ASP A 62 16.77 -1.21 -1.94
C ASP A 62 15.62 -2.13 -1.50
N ALA A 63 15.32 -2.14 -0.19
CA ALA A 63 14.16 -2.85 0.35
C ALA A 63 12.82 -2.16 0.03
N GLY A 64 12.84 -0.96 -0.55
CA GLY A 64 11.65 -0.19 -0.87
C GLY A 64 10.82 0.18 0.36
N ARG A 65 11.47 0.42 1.50
CA ARG A 65 10.82 0.73 2.78
C ARG A 65 10.65 2.24 2.97
N MET A 66 9.59 2.62 3.67
CA MET A 66 9.39 3.99 4.11
C MET A 66 10.17 4.28 5.39
N VAL A 67 10.51 5.56 5.57
CA VAL A 67 11.19 6.09 6.74
C VAL A 67 10.42 7.28 7.31
N GLN A 68 10.35 7.32 8.62
CA GLN A 68 9.92 8.48 9.38
C GLN A 68 11.17 9.21 9.91
N LEU A 69 11.14 10.54 9.79
CA LEU A 69 12.20 11.40 10.30
C LEU A 69 11.76 12.03 11.62
N SER A 70 12.59 11.94 12.65
CA SER A 70 12.32 12.59 13.93
C SER A 70 13.59 13.08 14.60
N TRP A 71 13.46 14.04 15.51
CA TRP A 71 14.57 14.52 16.32
C TRP A 71 14.60 13.78 17.67
N ARG A 72 15.77 13.23 18.03
CA ARG A 72 16.04 12.71 19.38
C ARG A 72 17.30 13.40 19.91
N ALA A 73 17.11 14.31 20.88
CA ALA A 73 18.14 15.26 21.29
C ALA A 73 18.73 15.98 20.05
N GLU A 74 20.06 16.02 19.88
CA GLU A 74 20.75 16.64 18.74
C GLU A 74 20.99 15.69 17.55
N ARG A 75 20.26 14.57 17.48
CA ARG A 75 20.42 13.56 16.42
C ARG A 75 19.16 13.43 15.60
N LEU A 76 19.34 13.21 14.31
CA LEU A 76 18.24 12.84 13.43
C LEU A 76 18.04 11.33 13.50
N VAL A 77 16.82 10.90 13.79
CA VAL A 77 16.44 9.49 13.77
C VAL A 77 15.74 9.19 12.46
N LEU A 78 16.22 8.17 11.76
CA LEU A 78 15.55 7.54 10.64
C LEU A 78 14.94 6.23 11.15
N SER A 79 13.62 6.18 11.25
CA SER A 79 12.90 5.00 11.75
C SER A 79 12.08 4.38 10.62
N THR A 80 12.13 3.07 10.46
CA THR A 80 11.30 2.32 9.50
C THR A 80 10.04 1.77 10.18
N SER A 81 9.05 1.35 9.39
CA SER A 81 7.84 0.69 9.86
C SER A 81 8.11 -0.62 10.63
N GLU A 82 9.25 -1.27 10.39
CA GLU A 82 9.69 -2.49 11.09
C GLU A 82 10.44 -2.20 12.40
N ARG A 83 10.39 -0.95 12.90
CA ARG A 83 11.09 -0.49 14.11
C ARG A 83 12.61 -0.54 14.03
N GLU A 84 13.15 -0.62 12.82
CA GLU A 84 14.58 -0.40 12.62
C GLU A 84 14.88 1.10 12.69
N GLU A 85 15.81 1.51 13.55
CA GLU A 85 16.19 2.91 13.75
C GLU A 85 17.67 3.12 13.47
N TYR A 86 17.99 4.24 12.83
CA TYR A 86 19.36 4.75 12.73
C TYR A 86 19.44 6.18 13.25
N LEU A 87 20.39 6.44 14.14
CA LEU A 87 20.65 7.75 14.70
C LEU A 87 21.79 8.44 13.94
N LEU A 88 21.43 9.32 13.02
CA LEU A 88 22.37 10.14 12.28
C LEU A 88 22.89 11.28 13.17
N THR A 89 24.21 11.31 13.35
CA THR A 89 24.92 12.32 14.14
C THR A 89 25.79 13.17 13.23
N ALA A 90 25.55 14.48 13.24
CA ALA A 90 26.30 15.46 12.46
C ALA A 90 26.34 16.78 13.23
N ARG A 91 27.33 17.63 12.95
CA ARG A 91 27.44 18.93 13.63
C ARG A 91 26.32 19.89 13.23
N ARG A 92 25.86 19.81 11.97
CA ARG A 92 24.83 20.69 11.44
C ARG A 92 23.92 19.96 10.48
N PHE A 93 22.63 20.25 10.58
CA PHE A 93 21.63 19.80 9.62
C PHE A 93 20.98 21.00 8.93
N THR A 94 20.76 20.88 7.63
CA THR A 94 19.90 21.79 6.87
C THR A 94 18.94 20.96 6.06
N GLY A 95 17.68 21.36 5.95
CA GLY A 95 16.76 20.71 5.05
C GLY A 95 15.66 21.64 4.60
N LYS A 96 15.06 21.31 3.46
CA LYS A 96 14.01 22.09 2.83
C LYS A 96 13.16 21.23 1.90
N PRO A 97 11.89 21.60 1.68
CA PRO A 97 11.13 21.10 0.55
C PRO A 97 11.86 21.38 -0.76
N ALA A 98 11.69 20.46 -1.71
CA ALA A 98 12.24 20.56 -3.05
C ALA A 98 11.22 20.05 -4.07
N GLU A 99 11.47 20.40 -5.32
CA GLU A 99 10.75 19.80 -6.43
C GLU A 99 11.25 18.37 -6.68
N PRO A 100 10.34 17.45 -7.03
CA PRO A 100 10.71 16.14 -7.54
C PRO A 100 11.50 16.26 -8.84
N SER A 101 12.57 15.49 -8.94
CA SER A 101 13.31 15.26 -10.17
C SER A 101 12.52 14.37 -11.13
N MET A 102 12.90 14.37 -12.41
CA MET A 102 12.30 13.49 -13.42
C MET A 102 12.44 12.00 -13.06
N ALA A 103 13.55 11.59 -12.44
CA ALA A 103 13.74 10.23 -11.98
C ALA A 103 12.77 9.86 -10.85
N GLU A 104 12.61 10.75 -9.87
CA GLU A 104 11.65 10.61 -8.76
C GLU A 104 10.20 10.51 -9.29
N LEU A 105 9.83 11.34 -10.27
CA LEU A 105 8.51 11.28 -10.92
C LEU A 105 8.30 9.98 -11.69
N ALA A 106 9.29 9.53 -12.46
CA ALA A 106 9.21 8.29 -13.23
C ALA A 106 9.03 7.07 -12.31
N ASP A 107 9.76 7.02 -11.20
CA ASP A 107 9.63 5.93 -10.22
C ASP A 107 8.29 5.98 -9.48
N ALA A 108 7.80 7.16 -9.17
CA ALA A 108 6.46 7.31 -8.61
C ALA A 108 5.37 6.82 -9.59
N MET A 109 5.46 7.18 -10.87
CA MET A 109 4.54 6.69 -11.90
C MET A 109 4.56 5.17 -12.01
N LYS A 110 5.75 4.53 -11.95
CA LYS A 110 5.86 3.06 -11.92
C LYS A 110 5.13 2.47 -10.71
N ARG A 111 5.27 3.06 -9.52
CA ARG A 111 4.58 2.61 -8.30
C ARG A 111 3.07 2.74 -8.41
N VAL A 112 2.57 3.89 -8.86
CA VAL A 112 1.13 4.13 -9.09
C VAL A 112 0.58 3.12 -10.11
N TYR A 113 1.30 2.89 -11.20
CA TYR A 113 0.90 1.91 -12.22
C TYR A 113 0.88 0.48 -11.68
N ALA A 114 1.87 0.09 -10.86
CA ALA A 114 1.88 -1.21 -10.19
C ALA A 114 0.67 -1.38 -9.25
N CYS A 115 0.33 -0.35 -8.47
CA CYS A 115 -0.86 -0.33 -7.63
C CYS A 115 -2.15 -0.50 -8.46
N TYR A 116 -2.26 0.22 -9.58
CA TYR A 116 -3.38 0.09 -10.51
C TYR A 116 -3.51 -1.35 -11.05
N LEU A 117 -2.40 -1.95 -11.51
CA LEU A 117 -2.40 -3.33 -12.01
C LEU A 117 -2.82 -4.34 -10.94
N ALA A 118 -2.33 -4.17 -9.71
CA ALA A 118 -2.72 -5.00 -8.57
C ALA A 118 -4.21 -4.87 -8.25
N ALA A 119 -4.74 -3.64 -8.20
CA ALA A 119 -6.15 -3.38 -7.97
C ALA A 119 -7.04 -3.97 -9.09
N ASN A 120 -6.65 -3.81 -10.35
CA ASN A 120 -7.37 -4.38 -11.50
C ASN A 120 -7.38 -5.92 -11.44
N LYS A 121 -6.24 -6.54 -11.12
CA LYS A 121 -6.17 -8.00 -10.93
C LYS A 121 -7.03 -8.49 -9.77
N ALA A 122 -7.04 -7.76 -8.65
CA ALA A 122 -7.91 -8.06 -7.51
C ALA A 122 -9.38 -7.94 -7.90
N SER A 123 -9.76 -6.87 -8.58
CA SER A 123 -11.12 -6.65 -9.09
C SER A 123 -11.58 -7.79 -10.01
N ARG A 124 -10.76 -8.17 -11.01
CA ARG A 124 -11.05 -9.30 -11.90
C ARG A 124 -11.25 -10.62 -11.15
N ARG A 125 -10.43 -10.88 -10.13
CA ARG A 125 -10.57 -12.06 -9.27
C ARG A 125 -11.87 -12.03 -8.46
N SER A 126 -12.22 -10.87 -7.91
CA SER A 126 -13.47 -10.69 -7.17
C SER A 126 -14.68 -10.90 -8.08
N VAL A 127 -14.70 -10.31 -9.27
CA VAL A 127 -15.76 -10.52 -10.26
C VAL A 127 -15.87 -12.00 -10.65
N ALA A 128 -14.76 -12.68 -10.95
CA ALA A 128 -14.78 -14.10 -11.27
C ALA A 128 -15.22 -15.00 -10.09
N ARG A 129 -14.99 -14.56 -8.85
CA ARG A 129 -15.50 -15.25 -7.65
C ARG A 129 -17.00 -15.05 -7.51
N LEU A 130 -17.50 -13.83 -7.70
CA LEU A 130 -18.93 -13.54 -7.70
C LEU A 130 -19.67 -14.34 -8.76
N GLN A 131 -19.13 -14.40 -9.98
CA GLN A 131 -19.71 -15.21 -11.06
C GLN A 131 -19.80 -16.70 -10.68
N ARG A 132 -18.75 -17.26 -10.07
CA ARG A 132 -18.79 -18.66 -9.59
C ARG A 132 -19.79 -18.88 -8.47
N VAL A 133 -19.95 -17.94 -7.55
CA VAL A 133 -20.99 -18.01 -6.50
C VAL A 133 -22.37 -18.01 -7.14
N ARG A 134 -22.60 -17.14 -8.12
CA ARG A 134 -23.83 -17.11 -8.92
C ARG A 134 -24.10 -18.48 -9.57
N ASP A 135 -23.12 -19.05 -10.27
CA ASP A 135 -23.30 -20.33 -10.96
C ASP A 135 -23.66 -21.46 -9.98
N LEU A 136 -23.03 -21.49 -8.80
CA LEU A 136 -23.33 -22.45 -7.74
C LEU A 136 -24.73 -22.27 -7.15
N LEU A 137 -25.18 -21.02 -6.94
CA LEU A 137 -26.53 -20.73 -6.45
C LEU A 137 -27.59 -21.19 -7.46
N LEU A 138 -27.41 -20.88 -8.74
CA LEU A 138 -28.32 -21.31 -9.82
C LEU A 138 -28.34 -22.84 -9.94
N GLU A 139 -27.19 -23.50 -9.82
CA GLU A 139 -27.11 -24.95 -9.79
C GLU A 139 -27.88 -25.54 -8.60
N GLN A 140 -27.74 -24.96 -7.39
CA GLN A 140 -28.46 -25.40 -6.21
C GLN A 140 -29.97 -25.19 -6.35
N ALA A 141 -30.43 -24.04 -6.82
CA ALA A 141 -31.85 -23.80 -7.08
C ALA A 141 -32.43 -24.85 -8.05
N ARG A 142 -31.71 -25.18 -9.12
CA ARG A 142 -32.10 -26.23 -10.07
C ARG A 142 -32.15 -27.62 -9.41
N ARG A 143 -31.19 -27.98 -8.57
CA ARG A 143 -31.19 -29.26 -7.82
C ARG A 143 -32.37 -29.35 -6.85
N MET A 144 -32.67 -28.27 -6.13
CA MET A 144 -33.82 -28.19 -5.23
C MET A 144 -35.14 -28.34 -5.99
N ARG A 145 -35.28 -27.73 -7.17
CA ARG A 145 -36.44 -27.94 -8.05
C ARG A 145 -36.58 -29.40 -8.51
N GLY A 146 -35.47 -30.02 -8.90
CA GLY A 146 -35.44 -31.43 -9.27
C GLY A 146 -35.84 -32.35 -8.12
N ALA A 147 -35.37 -32.05 -6.90
CA ALA A 147 -35.76 -32.77 -5.69
C ALA A 147 -37.26 -32.60 -5.39
N ALA A 148 -37.77 -31.38 -5.44
CA ALA A 148 -39.20 -31.10 -5.27
C ALA A 148 -40.06 -31.88 -6.28
N ALA A 149 -39.67 -31.90 -7.56
CA ALA A 149 -40.39 -32.62 -8.61
C ALA A 149 -40.33 -34.15 -8.46
N GLY A 150 -39.33 -34.69 -7.76
CA GLY A 150 -39.20 -36.12 -7.44
C GLY A 150 -40.08 -36.57 -6.26
N HIS A 151 -40.64 -35.63 -5.51
CA HIS A 151 -41.62 -35.89 -4.46
C HIS A 151 -43.04 -35.70 -4.99
N GLY A 152 -44.02 -36.41 -4.42
CA GLY A 152 -45.43 -36.24 -4.79
C GLY A 152 -45.94 -34.82 -4.53
N PRO A 153 -46.96 -34.35 -5.27
CA PRO A 153 -47.42 -32.95 -5.22
C PRO A 153 -47.91 -32.47 -3.83
N ASP A 154 -48.34 -33.39 -2.96
CA ASP A 154 -48.76 -33.09 -1.58
C ASP A 154 -47.68 -33.36 -0.52
N SER A 155 -46.42 -33.57 -0.94
CA SER A 155 -45.33 -33.85 -0.02
C SER A 155 -44.81 -32.57 0.66
N GLU A 156 -44.76 -32.57 1.98
CA GLU A 156 -44.14 -31.49 2.77
C GLU A 156 -42.67 -31.25 2.38
N LEU A 157 -41.94 -32.32 2.01
CA LEU A 157 -40.56 -32.21 1.51
C LEU A 157 -40.49 -31.48 0.16
N ALA A 158 -41.48 -31.68 -0.73
CA ALA A 158 -41.55 -30.95 -2.00
C ALA A 158 -41.72 -29.45 -1.76
N ALA A 159 -42.60 -29.08 -0.82
CA ALA A 159 -42.84 -27.68 -0.45
C ALA A 159 -41.59 -27.01 0.13
N VAL A 160 -40.85 -27.70 1.02
CA VAL A 160 -39.59 -27.19 1.60
C VAL A 160 -38.54 -26.94 0.51
N TYR A 161 -38.34 -27.89 -0.39
CA TYR A 161 -37.38 -27.72 -1.49
C TYR A 161 -37.77 -26.59 -2.46
N ALA A 162 -39.06 -26.42 -2.75
CA ALA A 162 -39.56 -25.32 -3.57
C ALA A 162 -39.31 -23.95 -2.91
N GLN A 163 -39.59 -23.81 -1.61
CA GLN A 163 -39.34 -22.59 -0.85
C GLN A 163 -37.84 -22.24 -0.80
N HIS A 164 -36.96 -23.23 -0.66
CA HIS A 164 -35.51 -23.01 -0.71
C HIS A 164 -35.04 -22.56 -2.09
N ALA A 165 -35.58 -23.12 -3.17
CA ALA A 165 -35.25 -22.68 -4.53
C ALA A 165 -35.69 -21.22 -4.78
N GLU A 166 -36.90 -20.86 -4.34
CA GLU A 166 -37.44 -19.50 -4.46
C GLU A 166 -36.64 -18.50 -3.61
N PHE A 167 -36.21 -18.88 -2.40
CA PHE A 167 -35.33 -18.06 -1.58
C PHE A 167 -33.98 -17.79 -2.27
N ILE A 168 -33.37 -18.80 -2.91
CA ILE A 168 -32.12 -18.63 -3.65
C ILE A 168 -32.30 -17.67 -4.83
N GLU A 169 -33.42 -17.72 -5.54
CA GLU A 169 -33.70 -16.79 -6.64
C GLU A 169 -33.97 -15.36 -6.16
N ARG A 170 -34.65 -15.20 -5.03
CA ARG A 170 -34.80 -13.88 -4.41
C ARG A 170 -33.45 -13.31 -4.00
N LEU A 171 -32.59 -14.12 -3.36
CA LEU A 171 -31.24 -13.72 -2.97
C LEU A 171 -30.41 -13.33 -4.20
N PHE A 172 -30.60 -14.01 -5.32
CA PHE A 172 -29.95 -13.68 -6.59
C PHE A 172 -30.42 -12.32 -7.14
N ASN A 173 -31.73 -12.08 -7.20
CA ASN A 173 -32.30 -10.82 -7.71
C ASN A 173 -31.88 -9.60 -6.88
N GLU A 174 -31.76 -9.73 -5.56
CA GLU A 174 -31.26 -8.67 -4.66
C GLU A 174 -29.76 -8.34 -4.89
N THR A 175 -28.99 -9.24 -5.50
CA THR A 175 -27.57 -9.02 -5.80
C THR A 175 -27.30 -8.41 -7.18
N GLU A 176 -28.32 -8.31 -8.05
CA GLU A 176 -28.23 -7.66 -9.37
C GLU A 176 -28.83 -6.24 -9.40
N ALA A 177 -29.48 -5.79 -8.31
CA ALA A 177 -30.08 -4.45 -8.13
C ALA A 177 -29.09 -3.43 -7.53
#